data_AF-A0A957TSE3-F1
#
_entry.id   AF-A0A957TSE3-F1
#
_cell.length_a   1.000
_cell.length_b   1.000
_cell.length_c   1.000
_cell.angle_alpha   90.00
_cell.angle_beta   90.00
_cell.angle_gamma   90.00
#
_symmetry.space_group_name_H-M   'P 1'
#
loop_
_entity.id
_entity.type
_entity.pdbx_description
1 polymer ?
#
loop_
_entity_poly.entity_id
_entity_poly.type
_entity_poly.pdbx_seq_one_letter_code
_entity_poly.pdbx_strand_id
1 'polypeptide(L)'
;LINLDERLTQQPLVADTVADPAILADDALTRSQLSFGYTSEEMVVILRPMVVDAKEAVGSMGDDTPPPGMSALPRPLFHYFKQRFAEVTNPPIDPLREEMVMSLRVLLGQRANLLSELPEATRLIELTSPLLKPHELEYLRTMTEPEFRSATIQALWQAPPPSEEEDGAGQALRTALEKLCLAAEEAVRNGVHLLVISDIEASAERLPIPAMLAVGAVHHHLIRQGMRMSTSLICESGEPREVHHFAALIGYGANAVAPYLIYQTIDAMVAEGRHTAGMTVSQAYGHFVKALDKGLLKIMSKMGISTLDSYCGAQIFEALGIGEELIDIAFVDTPSLLGGIGFRSVAETVVAWHEKAYPPAKARAPRLETWGLYKSRRGGELHEWSPQVVHALHDAVRETDYAKGKANFRAYSQLMQTMRLAPRHLLTFRDIRPPIPQEQVEPVERILRRFSTAAMSLGALSAEAHETLAIAMNRIGGMSNSGEGGEAKDRYFTERASKIKQIASGRFGVTPEYLMSAEELQIKMAQGSKPGEGGQLPGHKVTAE
;
A
#
# COMPACT_ATOMS: atom_id res chain seq x y z
N LEU A 1 -7.78 26.31 -20.85
CA LEU A 1 -7.10 25.09 -20.35
C LEU A 1 -5.90 24.85 -21.24
N ILE A 2 -4.75 24.58 -20.63
CA ILE A 2 -3.54 24.24 -21.36
C ILE A 2 -3.29 22.76 -21.12
N ASN A 3 -3.43 21.93 -22.15
CA ASN A 3 -3.04 20.53 -22.05
C ASN A 3 -1.50 20.45 -22.10
N LEU A 4 -0.89 19.84 -21.08
CA LEU A 4 0.57 19.78 -20.97
C LEU A 4 1.19 18.96 -22.11
N ASP A 5 0.59 17.82 -22.46
CA ASP A 5 1.07 16.94 -23.54
C ASP A 5 1.04 17.69 -24.90
N GLU A 6 -0.01 18.47 -25.17
CA GLU A 6 -0.11 19.27 -26.39
C GLU A 6 0.94 20.39 -26.44
N ARG A 7 1.26 21.03 -25.32
CA ARG A 7 2.32 22.06 -25.29
C ARG A 7 3.71 21.47 -25.45
N LEU A 8 3.98 20.32 -24.85
CA LEU A 8 5.27 19.64 -24.96
C LEU A 8 5.56 19.17 -26.40
N THR A 9 4.53 18.70 -27.12
CA THR A 9 4.68 18.29 -28.54
C THR A 9 4.94 19.45 -29.50
N GLN A 10 4.66 20.70 -29.11
CA GLN A 10 4.92 21.91 -29.91
C GLN A 10 6.31 22.51 -29.69
N GLN A 11 7.07 21.99 -28.72
CA GLN A 11 8.45 22.41 -28.43
C GLN A 11 9.44 21.30 -28.84
N PRO A 12 10.71 21.61 -29.15
CA PRO A 12 11.71 20.58 -29.36
C PRO A 12 11.84 19.77 -28.06
N LEU A 13 11.35 18.54 -28.08
CA LEU A 13 11.40 17.61 -26.95
C LEU A 13 12.85 17.54 -26.44
N VAL A 14 13.08 17.98 -25.20
CA VAL A 14 14.17 17.42 -24.40
C VAL A 14 13.73 15.99 -24.17
N ALA A 15 14.31 15.06 -24.94
CA ALA A 15 14.04 13.64 -24.74
C ALA A 15 14.26 13.30 -23.26
N ASP A 16 13.54 12.32 -22.72
CA ASP A 16 13.90 11.71 -21.43
C ASP A 16 15.35 11.24 -21.54
N THR A 17 16.27 12.09 -21.09
CA THR A 17 17.70 11.80 -21.11
C THR A 17 17.92 10.84 -19.97
N VAL A 18 18.56 9.71 -20.30
CA VAL A 18 19.10 8.77 -19.31
C VAL A 18 19.76 9.58 -18.21
N ALA A 19 19.45 9.26 -16.94
CA ALA A 19 20.05 9.93 -15.79
C ALA A 19 21.58 10.02 -15.94
N ASP A 20 22.18 11.08 -15.39
CA ASP A 20 23.63 11.33 -15.46
C ASP A 20 24.41 10.03 -15.17
N PRO A 21 25.35 9.60 -16.04
CA PRO A 21 26.18 8.42 -15.81
C PRO A 21 26.82 8.36 -14.41
N ALA A 22 27.07 9.51 -13.78
CA ALA A 22 27.56 9.58 -12.39
C ALA A 22 26.52 9.14 -11.34
N ILE A 23 25.23 9.38 -11.59
CA ILE A 23 24.10 8.93 -10.77
C ILE A 23 23.85 7.43 -11.00
N LEU A 24 24.04 6.95 -12.23
CA LEU A 24 23.95 5.53 -12.60
C LEU A 24 25.16 4.70 -12.14
N ALA A 25 26.16 5.31 -11.51
CA ALA A 25 27.15 4.53 -10.77
C ALA A 25 26.42 3.69 -9.71
N ASP A 26 26.57 2.37 -9.76
CA ASP A 26 25.81 1.39 -8.95
C ASP A 26 25.76 1.78 -7.45
N ASP A 27 26.87 2.31 -6.94
CA ASP A 27 26.99 2.79 -5.56
C ASP A 27 26.17 4.06 -5.27
N ALA A 28 26.06 5.02 -6.19
CA ALA A 28 25.33 6.28 -5.96
C ALA A 28 23.82 6.08 -5.95
N LEU A 29 23.29 5.36 -6.96
CA LEU A 29 21.87 5.01 -7.01
C LEU A 29 21.47 4.14 -5.81
N THR A 30 22.28 3.14 -5.46
CA THR A 30 22.01 2.28 -4.30
C THR A 30 21.98 3.07 -2.99
N ARG A 31 22.84 4.08 -2.82
CA ARG A 31 22.80 4.98 -1.65
C ARG A 31 21.49 5.74 -1.57
N SER A 32 21.05 6.34 -2.67
CA SER A 32 19.76 7.04 -2.73
C SER A 32 18.60 6.08 -2.45
N GLN A 33 18.57 4.90 -3.07
CA GLN A 33 17.55 3.89 -2.79
C GLN A 33 17.51 3.50 -1.30
N LEU A 34 18.67 3.29 -0.68
CA LEU A 34 18.74 2.98 0.75
C LEU A 34 18.27 4.12 1.64
N SER A 35 18.55 5.38 1.31
CA SER A 35 18.12 6.53 2.13
C SER A 35 16.60 6.70 2.17
N PHE A 36 15.90 6.18 1.16
CA PHE A 36 14.43 6.12 1.10
C PHE A 36 13.86 4.75 1.50
N GLY A 37 14.68 3.82 2.00
CA GLY A 37 14.23 2.53 2.52
C GLY A 37 13.83 1.51 1.45
N TYR A 38 14.37 1.60 0.23
CA TYR A 38 14.14 0.60 -0.81
C TYR A 38 14.76 -0.75 -0.43
N THR A 39 14.10 -1.81 -0.84
CA THR A 39 14.59 -3.18 -0.71
C THR A 39 14.74 -3.84 -2.07
N SER A 40 15.63 -4.84 -2.16
CA SER A 40 15.80 -5.60 -3.40
C SER A 40 14.54 -6.41 -3.74
N GLU A 41 13.72 -6.70 -2.73
CA GLU A 41 12.50 -7.48 -2.89
C GLU A 41 11.42 -6.67 -3.62
N GLU A 42 11.21 -5.41 -3.22
CA GLU A 42 10.30 -4.49 -3.91
C GLU A 42 10.68 -4.32 -5.38
N MET A 43 11.98 -4.24 -5.71
CA MET A 43 12.43 -4.09 -7.10
C MET A 43 12.00 -5.27 -7.98
N VAL A 44 12.06 -6.49 -7.43
CA VAL A 44 11.76 -7.72 -8.15
C VAL A 44 10.26 -8.03 -8.15
N VAL A 45 9.60 -7.85 -7.00
CA VAL A 45 8.20 -8.24 -6.78
C VAL A 45 7.25 -7.16 -7.27
N ILE A 46 7.57 -5.88 -7.06
CA ILE A 46 6.67 -4.75 -7.34
C ILE A 46 7.06 -4.01 -8.62
N LEU A 47 8.29 -3.48 -8.69
CA LEU A 47 8.68 -2.59 -9.79
C LEU A 47 8.79 -3.34 -11.12
N ARG A 48 9.42 -4.52 -11.14
CA ARG A 48 9.61 -5.29 -12.38
C ARG A 48 8.31 -5.59 -13.12
N PRO A 49 7.22 -6.12 -12.51
CA PRO A 49 5.94 -6.29 -13.22
C PRO A 49 5.37 -4.99 -13.79
N MET A 50 5.51 -3.87 -13.09
CA MET A 50 5.04 -2.57 -13.58
C MET A 50 5.79 -2.12 -14.83
N VAL A 51 7.10 -2.38 -14.88
CA VAL A 51 7.96 -2.04 -16.03
C VAL A 51 7.75 -3.01 -17.19
N VAL A 52 7.73 -4.32 -16.93
CA VAL A 52 7.71 -5.34 -18.00
C VAL A 52 6.30 -5.56 -18.54
N ASP A 53 5.32 -5.72 -17.65
CA ASP A 53 3.96 -6.14 -18.00
C ASP A 53 2.94 -4.98 -18.03
N ALA A 54 3.35 -3.77 -17.65
CA ALA A 54 2.49 -2.60 -17.49
C ALA A 54 1.28 -2.86 -16.56
N LYS A 55 1.52 -3.66 -15.50
CA LYS A 55 0.52 -4.09 -14.51
C LYS A 55 1.14 -4.13 -13.11
N GLU A 56 0.32 -3.92 -12.10
CA GLU A 56 0.73 -4.17 -10.70
C GLU A 56 1.04 -5.65 -10.47
N ALA A 57 1.80 -5.94 -9.42
CA ALA A 57 2.11 -7.30 -9.01
C ALA A 57 0.86 -8.03 -8.50
N VAL A 58 0.69 -9.29 -8.89
CA VAL A 58 -0.37 -10.17 -8.39
C VAL A 58 0.23 -11.22 -7.46
N GLY A 59 -0.31 -11.30 -6.25
CA GLY A 59 0.10 -12.26 -5.21
C GLY A 59 -1.01 -13.23 -4.81
N SER A 60 -0.75 -14.06 -3.81
CA SER A 60 -1.72 -14.98 -3.22
C SER A 60 -1.42 -15.18 -1.72
N MET A 61 -2.34 -15.83 -1.00
CA MET A 61 -2.36 -15.92 0.47
C MET A 61 -2.66 -14.58 1.16
N GLY A 62 -2.76 -14.60 2.50
CA GLY A 62 -2.97 -13.41 3.30
C GLY A 62 -1.65 -12.72 3.66
N ASP A 63 -1.74 -11.45 4.07
CA ASP A 63 -0.63 -10.76 4.75
C ASP A 63 -0.56 -11.26 6.19
N ASP A 64 0.48 -12.04 6.48
CA ASP A 64 0.75 -12.67 7.77
C ASP A 64 1.98 -12.06 8.47
N THR A 65 2.41 -10.89 8.01
CA THR A 65 3.46 -10.06 8.63
C THR A 65 2.88 -9.17 9.73
N PRO A 66 3.70 -8.67 10.69
CA PRO A 66 3.19 -7.77 11.72
C PRO A 66 2.74 -6.43 11.11
N PRO A 67 1.73 -5.76 11.69
CA PRO A 67 1.44 -4.38 11.31
C PRO A 67 2.68 -3.50 11.59
N PRO A 68 2.89 -2.39 10.86
CA PRO A 68 4.14 -1.65 10.87
C PRO A 68 4.66 -1.25 12.25
N GLY A 69 3.78 -0.76 13.15
CA GLY A 69 4.16 -0.40 14.51
C GLY A 69 4.56 -1.57 15.43
N MET A 70 4.38 -2.83 14.98
CA MET A 70 4.81 -4.05 15.66
C MET A 70 5.95 -4.77 14.92
N SER A 71 6.36 -4.27 13.76
CA SER A 71 7.48 -4.83 12.99
C SER A 71 8.81 -4.50 13.66
N ALA A 72 9.77 -5.42 13.56
CA ALA A 72 11.15 -5.17 13.96
C ALA A 72 11.96 -4.45 12.85
N LEU A 73 11.40 -4.36 11.65
CA LEU A 73 12.03 -3.73 10.50
C LEU A 73 11.46 -2.32 10.29
N PRO A 74 12.29 -1.36 9.87
CA PRO A 74 11.81 -0.02 9.55
C PRO A 74 10.83 -0.07 8.37
N ARG A 75 9.69 0.63 8.49
CA ARG A 75 8.62 0.64 7.47
C ARG A 75 8.36 2.08 7.01
N PRO A 76 8.12 2.31 5.71
CA PRO A 76 7.61 3.58 5.20
C PRO A 76 6.32 3.99 5.87
N LEU A 77 6.13 5.31 6.02
CA LEU A 77 4.96 5.88 6.66
C LEU A 77 3.67 5.44 5.94
N PHE A 78 3.74 5.25 4.62
CA PHE A 78 2.69 4.68 3.79
C PHE A 78 2.06 3.40 4.37
N HIS A 79 2.85 2.49 4.92
CA HIS A 79 2.36 1.18 5.37
C HIS A 79 1.39 1.27 6.57
N TYR A 80 1.46 2.37 7.32
CA TYR A 80 0.58 2.63 8.47
C TYR A 80 -0.83 3.04 8.03
N PHE A 81 -1.03 3.40 6.77
CA PHE A 81 -2.33 3.81 6.25
C PHE A 81 -2.98 2.67 5.47
N LYS A 82 -4.17 2.26 5.89
CA LYS A 82 -4.97 1.24 5.21
C LYS A 82 -6.02 1.91 4.37
N GLN A 83 -6.12 1.50 3.10
CA GLN A 83 -7.14 2.01 2.17
C GLN A 83 -8.53 1.68 2.72
N ARG A 84 -9.39 2.69 2.84
CA ARG A 84 -10.80 2.46 3.10
C ARG A 84 -11.49 2.00 1.82
N PHE A 85 -12.56 1.23 1.99
CA PHE A 85 -13.38 0.72 0.89
C PHE A 85 -14.84 0.82 1.28
N ALA A 86 -15.71 0.80 0.27
CA ALA A 86 -17.15 0.81 0.47
C ALA A 86 -17.68 -0.59 0.75
N GLU A 87 -18.55 -0.71 1.74
CA GLU A 87 -19.29 -1.94 2.01
C GLU A 87 -20.73 -1.61 2.38
N VAL A 88 -21.68 -2.22 1.65
CA VAL A 88 -23.14 -2.06 1.82
C VAL A 88 -23.69 -0.66 1.50
N THR A 89 -23.16 0.39 2.11
CA THR A 89 -23.66 1.78 2.02
C THR A 89 -23.65 2.32 0.61
N ASN A 90 -22.62 1.99 -0.15
CA ASN A 90 -22.43 2.35 -1.55
C ASN A 90 -21.63 1.25 -2.26
N PRO A 91 -21.82 1.05 -3.57
CA PRO A 91 -21.08 0.05 -4.31
C PRO A 91 -19.69 0.55 -4.74
N PRO A 92 -18.68 -0.34 -4.84
CA PRO A 92 -17.48 -0.08 -5.61
C PRO A 92 -17.78 -0.07 -7.13
N ILE A 93 -16.85 0.48 -7.93
CA ILE A 93 -16.92 0.54 -9.40
C ILE A 93 -15.98 -0.53 -10.01
N ASP A 94 -16.29 -1.02 -11.20
CA ASP A 94 -15.38 -1.88 -11.98
C ASP A 94 -14.39 -1.02 -12.79
N PRO A 95 -13.11 -0.89 -12.37
CA PRO A 95 -12.15 0.01 -13.02
C PRO A 95 -11.67 -0.50 -14.38
N LEU A 96 -12.08 -1.69 -14.80
CA LEU A 96 -11.71 -2.29 -16.08
C LEU A 96 -12.87 -2.22 -17.08
N ARG A 97 -14.08 -2.58 -16.65
CA ARG A 97 -15.26 -2.62 -17.52
C ARG A 97 -15.98 -1.28 -17.61
N GLU A 98 -15.88 -0.47 -16.57
CA GLU A 98 -16.52 0.84 -16.45
C GLU A 98 -15.48 1.96 -16.46
N GLU A 99 -14.28 1.70 -17.00
CA GLU A 99 -13.17 2.67 -17.08
C GLU A 99 -13.61 4.01 -17.71
N MET A 100 -14.53 3.98 -18.68
CA MET A 100 -15.03 5.16 -19.38
C MET A 100 -15.69 6.22 -18.49
N VAL A 101 -16.18 5.84 -17.29
CA VAL A 101 -16.76 6.81 -16.34
C VAL A 101 -15.74 7.34 -15.34
N MET A 102 -14.52 6.81 -15.36
CA MET A 102 -13.44 7.19 -14.45
C MET A 102 -12.47 8.17 -15.11
N SER A 103 -11.77 8.96 -14.30
CA SER A 103 -10.78 9.91 -14.80
C SER A 103 -9.66 10.16 -13.81
N LEU A 104 -8.43 10.13 -14.33
CA LEU A 104 -7.21 10.55 -13.64
C LEU A 104 -6.78 11.98 -13.98
N ARG A 105 -7.64 12.73 -14.69
CA ARG A 105 -7.36 14.10 -15.07
C ARG A 105 -7.08 14.95 -13.82
N VAL A 106 -6.00 15.72 -13.88
CA VAL A 106 -5.61 16.70 -12.85
C VAL A 106 -5.54 18.08 -13.48
N LEU A 107 -5.99 19.07 -12.72
CA LEU A 107 -5.83 20.49 -13.08
C LEU A 107 -4.90 21.18 -12.07
N LEU A 108 -3.79 21.70 -12.56
CA LEU A 108 -2.80 22.45 -11.79
C LEU A 108 -2.96 23.97 -11.97
N GLY A 109 -2.75 24.70 -10.87
CA GLY A 109 -2.80 26.16 -10.79
C GLY A 109 -3.76 26.65 -9.70
N GLN A 110 -4.00 27.96 -9.70
CA GLN A 110 -4.95 28.62 -8.80
C GLN A 110 -6.40 28.29 -9.18
N ARG A 111 -7.21 27.88 -8.20
CA ARG A 111 -8.64 27.69 -8.39
C ARG A 111 -9.36 29.03 -8.32
N ALA A 112 -10.08 29.36 -9.39
CA ALA A 112 -10.92 30.56 -9.44
C ALA A 112 -12.15 30.43 -8.52
N ASN A 113 -12.81 31.55 -8.27
CA ASN A 113 -14.04 31.59 -7.50
C ASN A 113 -15.14 30.78 -8.20
N LEU A 114 -15.67 29.76 -7.50
CA LEU A 114 -16.74 28.91 -8.01
C LEU A 114 -18.03 29.68 -8.33
N LEU A 115 -18.28 30.79 -7.66
CA LEU A 115 -19.49 31.60 -7.82
C LEU A 115 -19.40 32.61 -8.98
N SER A 116 -18.30 32.63 -9.72
CA SER A 116 -18.05 33.62 -10.77
C SER A 116 -17.61 32.95 -12.07
N GLU A 117 -18.29 33.29 -13.16
CA GLU A 117 -17.94 32.81 -14.51
C GLU A 117 -16.95 33.78 -15.16
N LEU A 118 -15.66 33.49 -15.01
CA LEU A 118 -14.56 34.34 -15.46
C LEU A 118 -13.58 33.55 -16.34
N PRO A 119 -13.03 34.12 -17.43
CA PRO A 119 -12.04 33.44 -18.28
C PRO A 119 -10.82 32.92 -17.49
N GLU A 120 -10.45 33.61 -16.41
CA GLU A 120 -9.39 33.23 -15.47
C GLU A 120 -9.57 31.83 -14.91
N ALA A 121 -10.81 31.34 -14.76
CA ALA A 121 -11.10 29.98 -14.28
C ALA A 121 -10.55 28.87 -15.19
N THR A 122 -10.22 29.20 -16.44
CA THR A 122 -9.66 28.26 -17.43
C THR A 122 -8.13 28.32 -17.52
N ARG A 123 -7.47 29.20 -16.75
CA ARG A 123 -6.01 29.35 -16.71
C ARG A 123 -5.39 28.29 -15.79
N LEU A 124 -5.56 27.04 -16.19
CA LEU A 124 -5.06 25.84 -15.50
C LEU A 124 -4.27 24.98 -16.49
N ILE A 125 -3.31 24.23 -15.96
CA ILE A 125 -2.57 23.20 -16.68
C ILE A 125 -3.29 21.88 -16.46
N GLU A 126 -3.63 21.21 -17.55
CA GLU A 126 -4.31 19.92 -17.55
C GLU A 126 -3.29 18.80 -17.74
N LEU A 127 -3.30 17.84 -16.80
CA LEU A 127 -2.57 16.58 -16.89
C LEU A 127 -3.56 15.44 -17.12
N THR A 128 -3.14 14.46 -17.91
CA THR A 128 -3.90 13.23 -18.18
C THR A 128 -3.68 12.16 -17.10
N SER A 129 -2.55 12.23 -16.39
CA SER A 129 -2.18 11.41 -15.24
C SER A 129 -1.62 12.32 -14.12
N PRO A 130 -1.77 11.96 -12.83
CA PRO A 130 -1.09 12.67 -11.75
C PRO A 130 0.42 12.45 -11.72
N LEU A 131 0.95 11.53 -12.53
CA LEU A 131 2.39 11.27 -12.59
C LEU A 131 3.08 12.21 -13.56
N LEU A 132 4.14 12.86 -13.08
CA LEU A 132 5.02 13.69 -13.88
C LEU A 132 6.32 12.97 -14.19
N LYS A 133 6.64 12.84 -15.47
CA LYS A 133 7.95 12.44 -15.97
C LYS A 133 8.99 13.55 -15.71
N PRO A 134 10.29 13.24 -15.73
CA PRO A 134 11.33 14.23 -15.44
C PRO A 134 11.24 15.50 -16.32
N HIS A 135 11.05 15.34 -17.64
CA HIS A 135 10.94 16.49 -18.55
C HIS A 135 9.65 17.31 -18.35
N GLU A 136 8.56 16.68 -17.92
CA GLU A 136 7.29 17.36 -17.62
C GLU A 136 7.44 18.25 -16.40
N LEU A 137 8.08 17.77 -15.33
CA LEU A 137 8.36 18.59 -14.14
C LEU A 137 9.29 19.76 -14.46
N GLU A 138 10.35 19.52 -15.24
CA GLU A 138 11.28 20.59 -15.61
C GLU A 138 10.60 21.65 -16.49
N TYR A 139 9.69 21.23 -17.38
CA TYR A 139 8.86 22.17 -18.11
C TYR A 139 8.04 23.08 -17.17
N LEU A 140 7.36 22.51 -16.16
CA LEU A 140 6.60 23.28 -15.17
C LEU A 140 7.47 24.27 -14.37
N ARG A 141 8.75 23.97 -14.16
CA ARG A 141 9.72 24.88 -13.50
C ARG A 141 10.11 26.06 -14.37
N THR A 142 10.16 25.88 -15.68
CA THR A 142 10.63 26.89 -16.64
C THR A 142 9.51 27.80 -17.15
N MET A 143 8.25 27.52 -16.82
CA MET A 143 7.13 28.39 -17.17
C MET A 143 7.29 29.79 -16.58
N THR A 144 7.08 30.81 -17.41
CA THR A 144 7.29 32.22 -17.04
C THR A 144 6.00 33.01 -16.94
N GLU A 145 4.88 32.44 -17.38
CA GLU A 145 3.57 33.04 -17.23
C GLU A 145 3.23 33.24 -15.74
N PRO A 146 2.77 34.44 -15.33
CA PRO A 146 2.47 34.74 -13.93
C PRO A 146 1.53 33.73 -13.26
N GLU A 147 0.56 33.20 -14.01
CA GLU A 147 -0.45 32.24 -13.55
C GLU A 147 0.11 30.85 -13.26
N PHE A 148 1.29 30.52 -13.80
CA PHE A 148 1.95 29.23 -13.67
C PHE A 148 3.29 29.32 -12.94
N ARG A 149 3.53 30.44 -12.26
CA ARG A 149 4.75 30.63 -11.47
C ARG A 149 4.91 29.50 -10.47
N SER A 150 6.06 28.83 -10.55
CA SER A 150 6.42 27.72 -9.68
C SER A 150 7.52 28.09 -8.69
N ALA A 151 7.59 27.37 -7.57
CA ALA A 151 8.72 27.41 -6.66
C ALA A 151 8.97 26.02 -6.05
N THR A 152 10.24 25.69 -5.84
CA THR A 152 10.66 24.46 -5.18
C THR A 152 11.04 24.75 -3.74
N ILE A 153 10.45 24.01 -2.80
CA ILE A 153 10.79 24.04 -1.37
C ILE A 153 11.35 22.67 -0.96
N GLN A 154 12.48 22.69 -0.25
CA GLN A 154 13.21 21.48 0.12
C GLN A 154 12.62 20.85 1.39
N ALA A 155 12.10 19.63 1.26
CA ALA A 155 11.60 18.79 2.34
C ALA A 155 12.75 17.97 2.96
N LEU A 156 13.73 18.67 3.51
CA LEU A 156 14.94 18.08 4.07
C LEU A 156 15.16 18.53 5.51
N TRP A 157 15.85 17.71 6.29
CA TRP A 157 16.24 18.02 7.66
C TRP A 157 17.66 17.51 7.96
N GLN A 158 18.26 18.02 9.03
CA GLN A 158 19.56 17.56 9.50
C GLN A 158 19.38 16.80 10.80
N ALA A 159 19.91 15.58 10.86
CA ALA A 159 19.93 14.84 12.11
C ALA A 159 20.88 15.54 13.08
N PRO A 160 20.44 15.84 14.33
CA PRO A 160 21.34 16.39 15.32
C PRO A 160 22.45 15.37 15.64
N PRO A 161 23.63 15.83 16.12
CA PRO A 161 24.63 14.92 16.63
C PRO A 161 24.01 14.07 17.77
N PRO A 162 24.49 12.82 17.98
CA PRO A 162 24.03 12.00 19.09
C PRO A 162 24.19 12.79 20.40
N SER A 163 23.07 13.18 21.01
CA SER A 163 23.03 13.94 22.26
C SER A 163 22.46 13.07 23.38
N GLU A 164 22.70 13.41 24.64
CA GLU A 164 22.11 12.71 25.78
C GLU A 164 20.58 12.88 25.88
N GLU A 165 19.99 13.83 25.14
CA GLU A 165 18.55 14.01 25.06
C GLU A 165 17.91 12.96 24.14
N GLU A 166 17.06 12.11 24.71
CA GLU A 166 16.41 10.96 24.04
C GLU A 166 15.48 11.33 22.85
N ASP A 167 15.13 12.61 22.64
CA ASP A 167 14.17 13.05 21.60
C ASP A 167 14.70 14.12 20.62
N GLY A 168 16.03 14.32 20.58
CA GLY A 168 16.62 15.36 19.74
C GLY A 168 16.28 15.23 18.24
N ALA A 169 16.28 14.00 17.70
CA ALA A 169 16.01 13.75 16.28
C ALA A 169 14.53 13.98 15.92
N GLY A 170 13.59 13.59 16.79
CA GLY A 170 12.16 13.83 16.60
C GLY A 170 11.84 15.32 16.56
N GLN A 171 12.38 16.08 17.52
CA GLN A 171 12.21 17.54 17.57
C GLN A 171 12.84 18.24 16.34
N ALA A 172 13.99 17.77 15.86
CA ALA A 172 14.63 18.31 14.66
C ALA A 172 13.76 18.09 13.41
N LEU A 173 13.21 16.88 13.23
CA LEU A 173 12.28 16.57 12.14
C LEU A 173 11.02 17.45 12.21
N ARG A 174 10.41 17.57 13.40
CA ARG A 174 9.25 18.45 13.62
C ARG A 174 9.55 19.89 13.26
N THR A 175 10.68 20.42 13.72
CA THR A 175 11.10 21.81 13.45
C THR A 175 11.33 22.03 11.95
N ALA A 176 11.90 21.05 11.25
CA ALA A 176 12.08 21.12 9.80
C ALA A 176 10.74 21.13 9.06
N LEU A 177 9.77 20.32 9.51
CA LEU A 177 8.41 20.30 8.97
C LEU A 177 7.69 21.64 9.17
N GLU A 178 7.82 22.26 10.36
CA GLU A 178 7.25 23.59 10.63
C GLU A 178 7.86 24.65 9.71
N LYS A 179 9.19 24.62 9.50
CA LYS A 179 9.87 25.51 8.54
C LYS A 179 9.39 25.29 7.10
N LEU A 180 9.18 24.04 6.69
CA LEU A 180 8.63 23.70 5.37
C LEU A 180 7.24 24.33 5.17
N CYS A 181 6.36 24.21 6.16
CA CYS A 181 5.03 24.83 6.14
C CYS A 181 5.08 26.36 6.02
N LEU A 182 5.97 27.02 6.75
CA LEU A 182 6.16 28.47 6.68
C LEU A 182 6.71 28.92 5.32
N ALA A 183 7.70 28.20 4.79
CA ALA A 183 8.26 28.47 3.46
C ALA A 183 7.22 28.30 2.35
N ALA A 184 6.38 27.26 2.46
CA ALA A 184 5.24 27.05 1.56
C ALA A 184 4.25 28.22 1.60
N GLU A 185 3.88 28.67 2.80
CA GLU A 185 3.00 29.81 2.99
C GLU A 185 3.60 31.09 2.36
N GLU A 186 4.86 31.38 2.63
CA GLU A 186 5.55 32.56 2.09
C GLU A 186 5.60 32.52 0.55
N ALA A 187 5.92 31.36 -0.04
CA ALA A 187 5.94 31.19 -1.48
C ALA A 187 4.56 31.49 -2.10
N VAL A 188 3.48 30.96 -1.51
CA VAL A 188 2.11 31.20 -1.99
C VAL A 188 1.72 32.68 -1.85
N ARG A 189 2.07 33.33 -0.72
CA ARG A 189 1.86 34.79 -0.55
C ARG A 189 2.59 35.62 -1.59
N ASN A 190 3.75 35.14 -2.06
CA ASN A 190 4.55 35.75 -3.11
C ASN A 190 4.06 35.44 -4.54
N GLY A 191 2.87 34.85 -4.69
CA GLY A 191 2.24 34.60 -5.99
C GLY A 191 2.72 33.33 -6.70
N VAL A 192 3.14 32.31 -5.94
CA VAL A 192 3.45 30.97 -6.49
C VAL A 192 2.16 30.14 -6.57
N HIS A 193 1.85 29.66 -7.77
CA HIS A 193 0.66 28.86 -8.06
C HIS A 193 0.96 27.37 -8.26
N LEU A 194 2.24 27.00 -8.41
CA LEU A 194 2.71 25.62 -8.47
C LEU A 194 3.83 25.43 -7.43
N LEU A 195 3.52 24.77 -6.32
CA LEU A 195 4.50 24.53 -5.26
C LEU A 195 5.06 23.12 -5.37
N VAL A 196 6.36 23.01 -5.64
CA VAL A 196 7.08 21.73 -5.70
C VAL A 196 7.69 21.46 -4.32
N ILE A 197 7.20 20.45 -3.63
CA ILE A 197 7.78 19.93 -2.39
C ILE A 197 8.77 18.84 -2.80
N SER A 198 10.05 19.07 -2.54
CA SER A 198 11.14 18.25 -3.10
C SER A 198 12.07 17.69 -2.04
N ASP A 199 12.42 16.41 -2.16
CA ASP A 199 13.50 15.78 -1.39
C ASP A 199 14.74 15.43 -2.26
N ILE A 200 14.81 15.95 -3.49
CA ILE A 200 15.84 15.59 -4.47
C ILE A 200 17.27 15.89 -4.02
N GLU A 201 17.46 16.90 -3.16
CA GLU A 201 18.79 17.26 -2.65
C GLU A 201 19.19 16.51 -1.37
N ALA A 202 18.49 15.41 -1.04
CA ALA A 202 18.89 14.50 0.02
C ALA A 202 20.33 14.02 -0.19
N SER A 203 21.11 14.00 0.88
CA SER A 203 22.55 13.74 0.84
C SER A 203 23.02 13.10 2.14
N ALA A 204 24.33 12.84 2.25
CA ALA A 204 24.96 12.36 3.48
C ALA A 204 24.80 13.31 4.69
N GLU A 205 24.43 14.57 4.46
CA GLU A 205 24.27 15.60 5.50
C GLU A 205 22.81 16.01 5.71
N ARG A 206 21.95 15.78 4.72
CA ARG A 206 20.54 16.23 4.71
C ARG A 206 19.63 15.04 4.43
N LEU A 207 18.85 14.66 5.43
CA LEU A 207 17.93 13.53 5.38
C LEU A 207 16.60 14.02 4.79
N PRO A 208 15.88 13.17 4.03
CA PRO A 208 14.55 13.50 3.53
C PRO A 208 13.53 13.53 4.68
N ILE A 209 12.60 14.49 4.64
CA ILE A 209 11.35 14.41 5.38
C ILE A 209 10.46 13.41 4.62
N PRO A 210 9.84 12.40 5.27
CA PRO A 210 8.96 11.46 4.58
C PRO A 210 7.91 12.20 3.75
N ALA A 211 7.77 11.83 2.48
CA ALA A 211 7.04 12.60 1.48
C ALA A 211 5.56 12.79 1.86
N MET A 212 4.97 11.73 2.43
CA MET A 212 3.59 11.75 2.92
C MET A 212 3.40 12.73 4.08
N LEU A 213 4.37 12.83 4.98
CA LEU A 213 4.37 13.78 6.10
C LEU A 213 4.55 15.22 5.60
N ALA A 214 5.50 15.44 4.68
CA ALA A 214 5.77 16.75 4.08
C ALA A 214 4.55 17.31 3.33
N VAL A 215 3.97 16.52 2.43
CA VAL A 215 2.78 16.91 1.64
C VAL A 215 1.58 17.15 2.56
N GLY A 216 1.28 16.22 3.46
CA GLY A 216 0.14 16.33 4.37
C GLY A 216 0.23 17.57 5.26
N ALA A 217 1.40 17.83 5.86
CA ALA A 217 1.60 19.01 6.70
C ALA A 217 1.41 20.32 5.94
N VAL A 218 2.01 20.46 4.75
CA VAL A 218 1.85 21.65 3.90
C VAL A 218 0.39 21.79 3.44
N HIS A 219 -0.26 20.69 3.06
CA HIS A 219 -1.66 20.67 2.64
C HIS A 219 -2.58 21.25 3.73
N HIS A 220 -2.54 20.68 4.94
CA HIS A 220 -3.37 21.12 6.04
C HIS A 220 -2.96 22.51 6.56
N HIS A 221 -1.67 22.87 6.52
CA HIS A 221 -1.23 24.22 6.86
C HIS A 221 -1.84 25.27 5.94
N LEU A 222 -1.74 25.06 4.62
CA LEU A 222 -2.34 25.99 3.64
C LEU A 222 -3.86 26.04 3.73
N ILE A 223 -4.54 24.95 4.13
CA ILE A 223 -5.98 24.97 4.43
C ILE A 223 -6.26 25.89 5.62
N ARG A 224 -5.53 25.74 6.72
CA ARG A 224 -5.68 26.59 7.93
C ARG A 224 -5.44 28.07 7.64
N GLN A 225 -4.53 28.38 6.71
CA GLN A 225 -4.28 29.75 6.26
C GLN A 225 -5.26 30.26 5.19
N GLY A 226 -6.20 29.43 4.71
CA GLY A 226 -7.13 29.81 3.65
C GLY A 226 -6.48 29.97 2.27
N MET A 227 -5.31 29.38 2.04
CA MET A 227 -4.49 29.54 0.83
C MET A 227 -4.40 28.29 -0.04
N ARG A 228 -4.95 27.15 0.40
CA ARG A 228 -4.82 25.87 -0.35
C ARG A 228 -5.36 25.94 -1.78
N MET A 229 -6.39 26.76 -2.04
CA MET A 229 -6.96 26.96 -3.37
C MET A 229 -6.11 27.87 -4.28
N SER A 230 -5.11 28.57 -3.73
CA SER A 230 -4.26 29.50 -4.47
C SER A 230 -3.09 28.84 -5.19
N THR A 231 -2.82 27.57 -4.88
CA THR A 231 -1.66 26.84 -5.41
C THR A 231 -1.96 25.35 -5.60
N SER A 232 -1.23 24.68 -6.47
CA SER A 232 -1.19 23.22 -6.57
C SER A 232 0.07 22.66 -5.93
N LEU A 233 -0.04 21.50 -5.28
CA LEU A 233 1.08 20.83 -4.64
C LEU A 233 1.61 19.72 -5.54
N ILE A 234 2.89 19.79 -5.88
CA ILE A 234 3.61 18.78 -6.65
C ILE A 234 4.63 18.13 -5.73
N CYS A 235 4.58 16.81 -5.58
CA CYS A 235 5.50 16.05 -4.76
C CYS A 235 6.63 15.49 -5.63
N GLU A 236 7.83 16.09 -5.59
CA GLU A 236 9.04 15.51 -6.19
C GLU A 236 9.75 14.69 -5.12
N SER A 237 9.67 13.35 -5.21
CA SER A 237 10.17 12.50 -4.14
C SER A 237 10.87 11.24 -4.61
N GLY A 238 11.91 10.86 -3.87
CA GLY A 238 12.56 9.56 -3.99
C GLY A 238 11.84 8.43 -3.27
N GLU A 239 10.84 8.69 -2.43
CA GLU A 239 10.16 7.66 -1.63
C GLU A 239 9.07 6.82 -2.35
N PRO A 240 8.18 7.39 -3.19
CA PRO A 240 7.04 6.65 -3.75
C PRO A 240 7.47 5.63 -4.82
N ARG A 241 6.99 4.39 -4.68
CA ARG A 241 7.37 3.24 -5.52
C ARG A 241 6.28 2.19 -5.72
N GLU A 242 5.27 2.15 -4.86
CA GLU A 242 4.09 1.32 -5.03
C GLU A 242 2.85 2.16 -5.34
N VAL A 243 1.85 1.58 -6.02
CA VAL A 243 0.55 2.24 -6.29
C VAL A 243 -0.04 2.89 -5.04
N HIS A 244 0.04 2.19 -3.90
CA HIS A 244 -0.46 2.68 -2.63
C HIS A 244 0.22 4.00 -2.20
N HIS A 245 1.52 4.18 -2.45
CA HIS A 245 2.24 5.40 -2.08
C HIS A 245 1.70 6.61 -2.84
N PHE A 246 1.47 6.46 -4.15
CA PHE A 246 0.88 7.52 -4.97
C PHE A 246 -0.55 7.84 -4.53
N ALA A 247 -1.38 6.81 -4.28
CA ALA A 247 -2.73 7.00 -3.78
C ALA A 247 -2.75 7.72 -2.42
N ALA A 248 -1.80 7.42 -1.53
CA ALA A 248 -1.67 8.10 -0.25
C ALA A 248 -1.26 9.56 -0.44
N LEU A 249 -0.20 9.85 -1.20
CA LEU A 249 0.24 11.22 -1.48
C LEU A 249 -0.89 12.09 -2.05
N ILE A 250 -1.64 11.56 -3.03
CA ILE A 250 -2.78 12.26 -3.63
C ILE A 250 -3.92 12.43 -2.62
N GLY A 251 -4.25 11.36 -1.88
CA GLY A 251 -5.30 11.38 -0.85
C GLY A 251 -5.04 12.35 0.29
N TYR A 252 -3.77 12.71 0.54
CA TYR A 252 -3.34 13.73 1.50
C TYR A 252 -2.93 15.06 0.85
N GLY A 253 -3.25 15.24 -0.44
CA GLY A 253 -3.33 16.57 -1.04
C GLY A 253 -2.29 16.92 -2.08
N ALA A 254 -1.42 16.00 -2.50
CA ALA A 254 -0.63 16.17 -3.71
C ALA A 254 -1.57 16.20 -4.94
N ASN A 255 -1.41 17.21 -5.80
CA ASN A 255 -2.09 17.24 -7.08
C ASN A 255 -1.36 16.38 -8.11
N ALA A 256 -0.02 16.38 -8.08
CA ALA A 256 0.81 15.55 -8.95
C ALA A 256 2.04 15.02 -8.19
N VAL A 257 2.62 13.93 -8.67
CA VAL A 257 3.79 13.27 -8.07
C VAL A 257 4.84 13.04 -9.15
N ALA A 258 6.07 13.48 -8.89
CA ALA A 258 7.25 13.27 -9.73
C ALA A 258 8.24 12.32 -9.00
N PRO A 259 8.13 11.00 -9.22
CA PRO A 259 8.93 10.01 -8.49
C PRO A 259 10.35 9.88 -9.08
N TYR A 260 11.22 10.87 -8.93
CA TYR A 260 12.50 10.92 -9.66
C TYR A 260 13.37 9.66 -9.46
N LEU A 261 13.42 9.10 -8.25
CA LEU A 261 14.28 7.96 -7.94
C LEU A 261 13.77 6.66 -8.58
N ILE A 262 12.46 6.53 -8.80
CA ILE A 262 11.93 5.36 -9.51
C ILE A 262 12.33 5.40 -10.97
N TYR A 263 12.34 6.58 -11.60
CA TYR A 263 12.78 6.74 -12.98
C TYR A 263 14.27 6.45 -13.14
N GLN A 264 15.11 6.93 -12.23
CA GLN A 264 16.54 6.57 -12.18
C GLN A 264 16.75 5.06 -11.98
N THR A 265 15.90 4.42 -11.17
CA THR A 265 15.93 2.97 -10.96
C THR A 265 15.53 2.22 -12.23
N ILE A 266 14.50 2.69 -12.95
CA ILE A 266 14.07 2.13 -14.22
C ILE A 266 15.17 2.27 -15.28
N ASP A 267 15.87 3.40 -15.33
CA ASP A 267 17.00 3.62 -16.24
C ASP A 267 18.09 2.56 -16.00
N ALA A 268 18.44 2.31 -14.74
CA ALA A 268 19.40 1.27 -14.38
C ALA A 268 18.91 -0.14 -14.76
N MET A 269 17.63 -0.45 -14.54
CA MET A 269 17.04 -1.74 -14.93
C MET A 269 17.04 -1.95 -16.45
N VAL A 270 16.79 -0.90 -17.23
CA VAL A 270 16.84 -0.94 -18.70
C VAL A 270 18.29 -1.09 -19.17
N ALA A 271 19.23 -0.37 -18.57
CA ALA A 271 20.65 -0.49 -18.87
C ALA A 271 21.23 -1.87 -18.55
N GLU A 272 20.79 -2.51 -17.45
CA GLU A 272 21.16 -3.90 -17.10
C GLU A 272 20.63 -4.92 -18.13
N GLY A 273 19.43 -4.69 -18.69
CA GLY A 273 18.84 -5.47 -19.78
C GLY A 273 18.38 -6.89 -19.42
N ARG A 274 18.56 -7.35 -18.18
CA ARG A 274 18.26 -8.74 -17.76
C ARG A 274 16.79 -9.16 -17.93
N HIS A 275 15.87 -8.23 -17.70
CA HIS A 275 14.41 -8.45 -17.76
C HIS A 275 13.69 -7.49 -18.72
N THR A 276 14.45 -6.59 -19.35
CA THR A 276 13.99 -5.44 -20.14
C THR A 276 14.62 -5.47 -21.54
N ALA A 277 15.16 -6.62 -21.96
CA ALA A 277 15.85 -6.78 -23.24
C ALA A 277 14.99 -6.30 -24.41
N GLY A 278 15.51 -5.31 -25.15
CA GLY A 278 14.83 -4.71 -26.30
C GLY A 278 13.82 -3.61 -25.96
N MET A 279 13.62 -3.27 -24.68
CA MET A 279 12.81 -2.14 -24.27
C MET A 279 13.62 -0.84 -24.24
N THR A 280 13.04 0.25 -24.72
CA THR A 280 13.62 1.59 -24.52
C THR A 280 13.21 2.17 -23.16
N VAL A 281 13.96 3.15 -22.66
CA VAL A 281 13.63 3.87 -21.42
C VAL A 281 12.25 4.51 -21.51
N SER A 282 11.92 5.15 -22.64
CA SER A 282 10.59 5.73 -22.87
C SER A 282 9.47 4.70 -22.81
N GLN A 283 9.67 3.50 -23.37
CA GLN A 283 8.70 2.40 -23.24
C GLN A 283 8.54 1.94 -21.79
N ALA A 284 9.65 1.78 -21.07
CA ALA A 284 9.66 1.40 -19.66
C ALA A 284 8.93 2.42 -18.77
N TYR A 285 9.14 3.72 -19.00
CA TYR A 285 8.42 4.79 -18.30
C TYR A 285 6.92 4.73 -18.62
N GLY A 286 6.55 4.56 -19.89
CA GLY A 286 5.15 4.44 -20.30
C GLY A 286 4.44 3.22 -19.68
N HIS A 287 5.14 2.08 -19.57
CA HIS A 287 4.61 0.90 -18.89
C HIS A 287 4.40 1.13 -17.40
N PHE A 288 5.38 1.75 -16.73
CA PHE A 288 5.29 2.09 -15.32
C PHE A 288 4.13 3.04 -15.02
N VAL A 289 4.00 4.15 -15.79
CA VAL A 289 2.89 5.11 -15.65
C VAL A 289 1.55 4.40 -15.87
N LYS A 290 1.43 3.59 -16.92
CA LYS A 290 0.21 2.82 -17.21
C LYS A 290 -0.16 1.84 -16.09
N ALA A 291 0.82 1.19 -15.47
CA ALA A 291 0.58 0.28 -14.35
C ALA A 291 0.04 1.04 -13.12
N LEU A 292 0.61 2.22 -12.84
CA LEU A 292 0.18 3.08 -11.75
C LEU A 292 -1.19 3.70 -12.00
N ASP A 293 -1.48 4.20 -13.20
CA ASP A 293 -2.79 4.74 -13.57
C ASP A 293 -3.89 3.71 -13.34
N LYS A 294 -3.69 2.47 -13.83
CA LYS A 294 -4.62 1.36 -13.57
C LYS A 294 -4.78 1.05 -12.08
N GLY A 295 -3.68 1.09 -11.34
CA GLY A 295 -3.69 0.88 -9.90
C GLY A 295 -4.43 1.99 -9.14
N LEU A 296 -4.29 3.25 -9.55
CA LEU A 296 -5.01 4.39 -8.96
C LEU A 296 -6.50 4.29 -9.22
N LEU A 297 -6.91 4.02 -10.47
CA LEU A 297 -8.30 3.76 -10.82
C LEU A 297 -8.90 2.65 -9.96
N LYS A 298 -8.15 1.55 -9.79
CA LYS A 298 -8.55 0.44 -8.92
C LYS A 298 -8.70 0.85 -7.46
N ILE A 299 -7.79 1.63 -6.88
CA ILE A 299 -7.91 2.07 -5.49
C ILE A 299 -9.12 2.99 -5.30
N MET A 300 -9.32 3.95 -6.20
CA MET A 300 -10.49 4.85 -6.16
C MET A 300 -11.80 4.07 -6.28
N SER A 301 -11.84 3.06 -7.15
CA SER A 301 -13.03 2.27 -7.41
C SER A 301 -13.48 1.47 -6.18
N LYS A 302 -12.58 1.12 -5.25
CA LYS A 302 -12.92 0.43 -3.99
C LYS A 302 -13.91 1.21 -3.13
N MET A 303 -13.89 2.54 -3.21
CA MET A 303 -14.84 3.43 -2.52
C MET A 303 -15.97 3.92 -3.45
N GLY A 304 -15.97 3.50 -4.72
CA GLY A 304 -16.90 3.98 -5.74
C GLY A 304 -16.61 5.41 -6.21
N ILE A 305 -15.35 5.86 -6.13
CA ILE A 305 -14.94 7.20 -6.57
C ILE A 305 -14.50 7.12 -8.04
N SER A 306 -15.10 7.96 -8.89
CA SER A 306 -14.82 7.98 -10.33
C SER A 306 -13.72 8.96 -10.74
N THR A 307 -13.55 10.08 -10.04
CA THR A 307 -12.63 11.16 -10.47
C THR A 307 -11.52 11.40 -9.46
N LEU A 308 -10.30 11.56 -9.96
CA LEU A 308 -9.13 11.81 -9.12
C LEU A 308 -9.21 13.16 -8.41
N ASP A 309 -9.82 14.17 -9.05
CA ASP A 309 -10.13 15.46 -8.44
C ASP A 309 -10.94 15.32 -7.13
N SER A 310 -11.87 14.35 -7.06
CA SER A 310 -12.66 14.08 -5.84
C SER A 310 -11.90 13.22 -4.82
N TYR A 311 -10.91 12.46 -5.27
CA TYR A 311 -10.08 11.62 -4.40
C TYR A 311 -8.95 12.43 -3.73
N CYS A 312 -8.44 13.46 -4.42
CA CYS A 312 -7.37 14.33 -3.92
C CYS A 312 -7.79 15.04 -2.63
N GLY A 313 -7.01 14.86 -1.56
CA GLY A 313 -7.31 15.43 -0.23
C GLY A 313 -8.50 14.78 0.50
N ALA A 314 -9.12 13.73 -0.05
CA ALA A 314 -10.30 13.10 0.57
C ALA A 314 -9.97 12.14 1.73
N GLN A 315 -8.69 11.82 1.94
CA GLN A 315 -8.22 10.98 3.06
C GLN A 315 -9.00 9.65 3.18
N ILE A 316 -9.09 8.89 2.08
CA ILE A 316 -9.77 7.57 2.03
C ILE A 316 -8.89 6.48 2.68
N PHE A 317 -8.44 6.74 3.90
CA PHE A 317 -7.50 5.93 4.65
C PHE A 317 -7.91 5.85 6.13
N GLU A 318 -7.44 4.79 6.78
CA GLU A 318 -7.43 4.64 8.25
C GLU A 318 -5.98 4.42 8.68
N ALA A 319 -5.55 5.12 9.72
CA ALA A 319 -4.18 5.03 10.23
C ALA A 319 -4.10 4.01 11.37
N LEU A 320 -3.27 2.98 11.18
CA LEU A 320 -3.01 1.94 12.17
C LEU A 320 -1.62 2.14 12.77
N GLY A 321 -1.55 2.61 14.02
CA GLY A 321 -0.27 2.78 14.71
C GLY A 321 0.34 4.17 14.58
N ILE A 322 -0.43 5.22 14.31
CA ILE A 322 0.04 6.62 14.22
C ILE A 322 -0.43 7.40 15.45
N GLY A 323 0.48 8.16 16.07
CA GLY A 323 0.19 9.00 17.22
C GLY A 323 -0.50 10.32 16.85
N GLU A 324 -1.21 10.88 17.82
CA GLU A 324 -2.00 12.12 17.67
C GLU A 324 -1.17 13.30 17.15
N GLU A 325 0.09 13.43 17.58
CA GLU A 325 0.96 14.53 17.15
C GLU A 325 1.23 14.57 15.63
N LEU A 326 1.22 13.41 14.95
CA LEU A 326 1.36 13.35 13.49
C LEU A 326 0.01 13.58 12.81
N ILE A 327 -1.07 13.04 13.39
CA ILE A 327 -2.44 13.24 12.90
C ILE A 327 -2.79 14.72 12.87
N ASP A 328 -2.60 15.44 13.97
CA ASP A 328 -3.00 16.84 14.12
C ASP A 328 -2.27 17.80 13.19
N ILE A 329 -1.05 17.44 12.76
CA ILE A 329 -0.22 18.28 11.90
C ILE A 329 -0.46 17.98 10.42
N ALA A 330 -0.42 16.69 10.06
CA ALA A 330 -0.29 16.26 8.67
C ALA A 330 -1.42 15.37 8.13
N PHE A 331 -2.26 14.80 9.00
CA PHE A 331 -3.30 13.84 8.61
C PHE A 331 -4.62 14.10 9.36
N VAL A 332 -5.00 15.37 9.46
CA VAL A 332 -6.08 15.85 10.34
C VAL A 332 -7.38 15.11 10.04
N ASP A 333 -8.10 14.67 11.06
CA ASP A 333 -9.34 13.88 10.97
C ASP A 333 -9.21 12.46 10.38
N THR A 334 -8.00 11.97 10.09
CA THR A 334 -7.81 10.55 9.77
C THR A 334 -8.02 9.69 11.03
N PRO A 335 -8.89 8.66 11.00
CA PRO A 335 -9.08 7.78 12.14
C PRO A 335 -7.79 7.05 12.54
N SER A 336 -7.40 7.14 13.81
CA SER A 336 -6.30 6.36 14.38
C SER A 336 -6.60 5.88 15.80
N LEU A 337 -7.33 4.76 15.90
CA LEU A 337 -7.90 4.29 17.16
C LEU A 337 -6.88 3.75 18.17
N LEU A 338 -5.77 3.18 17.70
CA LEU A 338 -4.76 2.58 18.57
C LEU A 338 -3.72 3.59 19.09
N GLY A 339 -3.64 4.78 18.48
CA GLY A 339 -2.46 5.64 18.58
C GLY A 339 -1.20 4.93 18.07
N GLY A 340 -0.02 5.51 18.32
CA GLY A 340 1.24 4.83 18.03
C GLY A 340 2.40 5.78 17.81
N ILE A 341 3.10 5.62 16.69
CA ILE A 341 4.38 6.27 16.43
C ILE A 341 4.26 7.79 16.33
N GLY A 342 5.31 8.47 16.75
CA GLY A 342 5.46 9.91 16.72
C GLY A 342 6.62 10.39 15.86
N PHE A 343 6.94 11.68 15.92
CA PHE A 343 8.09 12.27 15.23
C PHE A 343 9.39 11.57 15.56
N ARG A 344 9.58 11.16 16.83
CA ARG A 344 10.77 10.41 17.26
C ARG A 344 10.97 9.13 16.46
N SER A 345 9.96 8.26 16.41
CA SER A 345 10.04 6.97 15.74
C SER A 345 10.15 7.11 14.21
N VAL A 346 9.52 8.14 13.64
CA VAL A 346 9.69 8.47 12.22
C VAL A 346 11.13 8.92 11.95
N ALA A 347 11.68 9.81 12.77
CA ALA A 347 13.05 10.28 12.64
C ALA A 347 14.07 9.13 12.79
N GLU A 348 13.89 8.26 13.79
CA GLU A 348 14.71 7.05 14.00
C GLU A 348 14.72 6.14 12.76
N THR A 349 13.55 5.97 12.13
CA THR A 349 13.42 5.16 10.91
C THR A 349 14.23 5.75 9.75
N VAL A 350 14.10 7.06 9.52
CA VAL A 350 14.83 7.75 8.44
C VAL A 350 16.33 7.77 8.73
N VAL A 351 16.74 7.97 9.98
CA VAL A 351 18.16 7.89 10.39
C VAL A 351 18.71 6.48 10.16
N ALA A 352 17.98 5.43 10.53
CA ALA A 352 18.42 4.05 10.33
C ALA A 352 18.63 3.70 8.84
N TRP A 353 17.78 4.22 7.95
CA TRP A 353 17.99 4.11 6.50
C TRP A 353 19.19 4.90 6.01
N HIS A 354 19.34 6.13 6.51
CA HIS A 354 20.46 7.01 6.18
C HIS A 354 21.82 6.41 6.59
N GLU A 355 21.91 5.79 7.77
CA GLU A 355 23.13 5.12 8.23
C GLU A 355 23.52 3.91 7.35
N LYS A 356 22.52 3.19 6.82
CA LYS A 356 22.76 2.10 5.85
C LYS A 356 23.21 2.64 4.49
N ALA A 357 22.67 3.78 4.07
CA ALA A 357 23.05 4.44 2.82
C ALA A 357 24.47 5.03 2.89
N TYR A 358 24.85 5.64 4.03
CA TYR A 358 26.15 6.29 4.19
C TYR A 358 26.96 5.62 5.30
N PRO A 359 27.40 4.37 5.10
CA PRO A 359 28.11 3.66 6.13
C PRO A 359 29.53 4.25 6.32
N PRO A 360 30.16 4.06 7.49
CA PRO A 360 31.51 4.56 7.76
C PRO A 360 32.52 4.05 6.72
N ALA A 361 33.59 4.81 6.44
CA ALA A 361 34.53 4.56 5.34
C ALA A 361 35.23 3.17 5.31
N LYS A 362 35.15 2.38 6.39
CA LYS A 362 35.69 1.00 6.46
C LYS A 362 34.63 -0.10 6.30
N ALA A 363 33.37 0.26 6.10
CA ALA A 363 32.28 -0.67 5.95
C ALA A 363 32.21 -1.26 4.53
N ARG A 364 31.42 -2.32 4.37
CA ARG A 364 31.10 -2.87 3.04
C ARG A 364 30.32 -1.86 2.22
N ALA A 365 30.41 -1.99 0.89
CA ALA A 365 29.62 -1.21 -0.03
C ALA A 365 28.11 -1.34 0.29
N PRO A 366 27.35 -0.25 0.17
CA PRO A 366 25.90 -0.26 0.39
C PRO A 366 25.23 -1.27 -0.54
N ARG A 367 24.24 -1.99 -0.03
CA ARG A 367 23.48 -2.97 -0.83
C ARG A 367 22.04 -3.02 -0.33
N LEU A 368 21.10 -3.09 -1.27
CA LEU A 368 19.71 -3.33 -0.96
C LEU A 368 19.50 -4.67 -0.24
N GLU A 369 18.81 -4.62 0.89
CA GLU A 369 18.48 -5.80 1.69
C GLU A 369 17.25 -6.51 1.14
N THR A 370 17.13 -7.80 1.46
CA THR A 370 15.90 -8.57 1.24
C THR A 370 15.28 -8.86 2.58
N TRP A 371 14.16 -8.20 2.90
CA TRP A 371 13.50 -8.34 4.18
C TRP A 371 12.50 -9.48 4.23
N GLY A 372 12.08 -10.04 3.10
CA GLY A 372 11.10 -11.13 3.10
C GLY A 372 9.73 -10.62 3.55
N LEU A 373 9.27 -9.51 2.99
CA LEU A 373 7.99 -8.89 3.32
C LEU A 373 6.81 -9.57 2.63
N TYR A 374 7.02 -10.05 1.40
CA TYR A 374 5.97 -10.72 0.62
C TYR A 374 6.06 -12.25 0.71
N LYS A 375 7.15 -12.77 1.26
CA LYS A 375 7.38 -14.20 1.45
C LYS A 375 8.36 -14.46 2.60
N SER A 376 7.96 -15.35 3.51
CA SER A 376 8.80 -15.85 4.60
C SER A 376 10.19 -16.25 4.13
N ARG A 377 11.22 -15.59 4.71
CA ARG A 377 12.63 -15.88 4.49
C ARG A 377 13.37 -15.99 5.81
N ARG A 378 14.43 -16.79 5.83
CA ARG A 378 15.30 -16.91 7.00
C ARG A 378 16.03 -15.58 7.23
N GLY A 379 15.89 -15.03 8.43
CA GLY A 379 16.50 -13.75 8.81
C GLY A 379 15.78 -12.52 8.26
N GLY A 380 14.60 -12.69 7.69
CA GLY A 380 13.70 -11.60 7.29
C GLY A 380 12.65 -11.28 8.35
N GLU A 381 11.60 -10.60 7.92
CA GLU A 381 10.41 -10.30 8.71
C GLU A 381 9.77 -11.57 9.26
N LEU A 382 9.16 -11.46 10.44
CA LEU A 382 8.44 -12.58 11.04
C LEU A 382 7.09 -12.78 10.33
N HIS A 383 6.81 -14.02 9.95
CA HIS A 383 5.55 -14.45 9.35
C HIS A 383 4.81 -15.41 10.29
N GLU A 384 3.49 -15.29 10.38
CA GLU A 384 2.65 -16.23 11.13
C GLU A 384 2.76 -17.64 10.51
N TRP A 385 2.79 -17.73 9.18
CA TRP A 385 2.95 -18.97 8.43
C TRP A 385 4.36 -19.13 7.88
N SER A 386 5.23 -19.74 8.68
CA SER A 386 6.57 -20.16 8.24
C SER A 386 6.65 -21.67 7.97
N PRO A 387 7.65 -22.16 7.20
CA PRO A 387 7.85 -23.60 7.01
C PRO A 387 7.93 -24.38 8.32
N GLN A 388 8.56 -23.81 9.36
CA GLN A 388 8.65 -24.44 10.67
C GLN A 388 7.28 -24.62 11.33
N VAL A 389 6.42 -23.59 11.27
CA VAL A 389 5.06 -23.63 11.82
C VAL A 389 4.20 -24.64 11.07
N VAL A 390 4.28 -24.64 9.73
CA VAL A 390 3.53 -25.58 8.88
C VAL A 390 3.96 -27.03 9.16
N HIS A 391 5.26 -27.29 9.26
CA HIS A 391 5.76 -28.63 9.58
C HIS A 391 5.29 -29.09 10.96
N ALA A 392 5.40 -28.24 11.99
CA ALA A 392 4.94 -28.58 13.35
C ALA A 392 3.43 -28.89 13.39
N LEU A 393 2.61 -28.15 12.63
CA LEU A 393 1.18 -28.43 12.51
C LEU A 393 0.93 -29.77 11.79
N HIS A 394 1.63 -30.01 10.68
CA HIS A 394 1.50 -31.26 9.91
C HIS A 394 1.94 -32.48 10.71
N ASP A 395 3.01 -32.37 11.51
CA ASP A 395 3.49 -33.43 12.41
C ASP A 395 2.48 -33.73 13.53
N ALA A 396 1.70 -32.72 13.95
CA ALA A 396 0.62 -32.91 14.92
C ALA A 396 -0.60 -33.62 14.31
N VAL A 397 -1.04 -33.23 13.12
CA VAL A 397 -2.28 -33.77 12.51
C VAL A 397 -2.09 -35.11 11.80
N ARG A 398 -0.86 -35.46 11.41
CA ARG A 398 -0.54 -36.75 10.77
C ARG A 398 -0.21 -37.86 11.77
N GLU A 399 0.04 -37.51 13.02
CA GLU A 399 0.32 -38.49 14.07
C GLU A 399 -0.97 -39.26 14.43
N THR A 400 -0.86 -40.58 14.45
CA THR A 400 -1.98 -41.50 14.71
C THR A 400 -2.14 -41.82 16.20
N ASP A 401 -1.07 -41.71 16.97
CA ASP A 401 -1.11 -41.81 18.42
C ASP A 401 -1.60 -40.50 19.03
N TYR A 402 -2.78 -40.52 19.66
CA TYR A 402 -3.40 -39.31 20.21
C TYR A 402 -2.52 -38.59 21.24
N ALA A 403 -1.79 -39.32 22.09
CA ALA A 403 -0.95 -38.70 23.12
C ALA A 403 0.24 -37.98 22.49
N LYS A 404 0.88 -38.59 21.48
CA LYS A 404 1.96 -37.97 20.71
C LYS A 404 1.46 -36.80 19.86
N GLY A 405 0.33 -36.96 19.16
CA GLY A 405 -0.29 -35.90 18.37
C GLY A 405 -0.64 -34.68 19.23
N LYS A 406 -1.17 -34.90 20.44
CA LYS A 406 -1.43 -33.84 21.42
C LYS A 406 -0.14 -33.16 21.91
N ALA A 407 0.94 -33.91 22.10
CA ALA A 407 2.24 -33.34 22.46
C ALA A 407 2.82 -32.48 21.31
N ASN A 408 2.75 -32.97 20.07
CA ASN A 408 3.15 -32.23 18.87
C ASN A 408 2.31 -30.96 18.68
N PHE A 409 0.99 -31.04 18.90
CA PHE A 409 0.10 -29.88 18.84
C PHE A 409 0.45 -28.82 19.90
N ARG A 410 0.84 -29.24 21.11
CA ARG A 410 1.31 -28.31 22.16
C ARG A 410 2.60 -27.61 21.73
N ALA A 411 3.54 -28.33 21.09
CA ALA A 411 4.76 -27.72 20.56
C ALA A 411 4.44 -26.69 19.46
N TYR A 412 3.55 -27.03 18.51
CA TYR A 412 3.03 -26.09 17.53
C TYR A 412 2.38 -24.86 18.19
N SER A 413 1.49 -25.07 19.17
CA SER A 413 0.80 -23.99 19.87
C SER A 413 1.77 -23.07 20.62
N GLN A 414 2.85 -23.61 21.19
CA GLN A 414 3.88 -22.81 21.85
C GLN A 414 4.63 -21.93 20.85
N LEU A 415 4.98 -22.46 19.66
CA LEU A 415 5.58 -21.66 18.60
C LEU A 415 4.69 -20.45 18.26
N MET A 416 3.39 -20.69 18.04
CA MET A 416 2.42 -19.63 17.74
C MET A 416 2.27 -18.61 18.88
N GLN A 417 2.22 -19.07 20.14
CA GLN A 417 2.03 -18.20 21.31
C GLN A 417 3.22 -17.27 21.58
N THR A 418 4.42 -17.63 21.12
CA THR A 418 5.61 -16.76 21.29
C THR A 418 5.68 -15.62 20.27
N MET A 419 4.86 -15.65 19.22
CA MET A 419 4.87 -14.64 18.16
C MET A 419 4.16 -13.35 18.60
N ARG A 420 4.64 -12.19 18.13
CA ARG A 420 4.00 -10.88 18.32
C ARG A 420 3.72 -10.23 16.96
N LEU A 421 2.64 -10.68 16.33
CA LEU A 421 2.31 -10.37 14.93
C LEU A 421 0.97 -9.65 14.74
N ALA A 422 0.13 -9.59 15.77
CA ALA A 422 -1.18 -8.96 15.68
C ALA A 422 -1.55 -8.28 17.01
N PRO A 423 -2.42 -7.26 17.01
CA PRO A 423 -2.83 -6.56 18.24
C PRO A 423 -3.33 -7.49 19.35
N ARG A 424 -3.97 -8.63 18.99
CA ARG A 424 -4.40 -9.65 19.96
C ARG A 424 -3.26 -10.24 20.81
N HIS A 425 -2.01 -10.20 20.34
CA HIS A 425 -0.83 -10.67 21.08
C HIS A 425 -0.34 -9.67 22.14
N LEU A 426 -0.89 -8.46 22.17
CA LEU A 426 -0.64 -7.48 23.22
C LEU A 426 -1.60 -7.65 24.41
N LEU A 427 -2.60 -8.52 24.26
CA LEU A 427 -3.61 -8.79 25.28
C LEU A 427 -3.21 -10.01 26.12
N THR A 428 -3.58 -9.98 27.40
CA THR A 428 -3.48 -11.13 28.30
C THR A 428 -4.79 -11.38 29.03
N PHE A 429 -5.03 -12.62 29.43
CA PHE A 429 -6.19 -12.94 30.26
C PHE A 429 -5.95 -12.47 31.69
N ARG A 430 -6.97 -11.83 32.27
CA ARG A 430 -6.96 -11.46 33.69
C ARG A 430 -7.64 -12.56 34.49
N ASP A 431 -6.93 -13.14 35.44
CA ASP A 431 -7.48 -14.13 36.35
C ASP A 431 -8.41 -13.46 37.37
N ILE A 432 -9.72 -13.65 37.18
CA ILE A 432 -10.77 -13.08 38.04
C ILE A 432 -11.46 -14.13 38.93
N ARG A 433 -11.16 -15.42 38.73
CA ARG A 433 -11.75 -16.53 39.49
C ARG A 433 -10.79 -17.73 39.56
N PRO A 434 -10.93 -18.63 40.54
CA PRO A 434 -10.16 -19.87 40.58
C PRO A 434 -10.38 -20.74 39.34
N PRO A 435 -9.36 -21.48 38.86
CA PRO A 435 -9.51 -22.48 37.81
C PRO A 435 -10.54 -23.55 38.18
N ILE A 436 -11.23 -24.08 37.18
CA ILE A 436 -12.19 -25.19 37.34
C ILE A 436 -11.60 -26.50 36.77
N PRO A 437 -12.06 -27.67 37.26
CA PRO A 437 -11.74 -28.96 36.64
C PRO A 437 -12.15 -29.01 35.16
N GLN A 438 -11.38 -29.71 34.32
CA GLN A 438 -11.62 -29.78 32.87
C GLN A 438 -12.99 -30.43 32.55
N GLU A 439 -13.45 -31.34 33.40
CA GLU A 439 -14.74 -32.04 33.26
C GLU A 439 -15.94 -31.11 33.42
N GLN A 440 -15.74 -29.91 33.97
CA GLN A 440 -16.77 -28.87 34.07
C GLN A 440 -16.80 -27.94 32.86
N VAL A 441 -15.80 -28.03 31.97
CA VAL A 441 -15.80 -27.28 30.69
C VAL A 441 -16.78 -27.95 29.72
N GLU A 442 -17.38 -27.16 28.84
CA GLU A 442 -18.29 -27.71 27.82
C GLU A 442 -17.58 -28.78 26.95
N PRO A 443 -18.31 -29.83 26.52
CA PRO A 443 -17.73 -30.92 25.75
C PRO A 443 -17.25 -30.46 24.35
N VAL A 444 -16.24 -31.13 23.81
CA VAL A 444 -15.58 -30.75 22.54
C VAL A 444 -16.56 -30.73 21.37
N GLU A 445 -17.54 -31.62 21.35
CA GLU A 445 -18.57 -31.71 20.31
C GLU A 445 -19.45 -30.46 20.25
N ARG A 446 -19.56 -29.69 21.35
CA ARG A 446 -20.26 -28.40 21.36
C ARG A 446 -19.37 -27.25 20.87
N ILE A 447 -18.07 -27.32 21.18
CA ILE A 447 -17.09 -26.32 20.72
C ILE A 447 -16.91 -26.41 19.21
N LEU A 448 -16.73 -27.63 18.67
CA LEU A 448 -16.49 -27.86 17.24
C LEU A 448 -17.64 -27.39 16.34
N ARG A 449 -18.88 -27.38 16.84
CA ARG A 449 -20.04 -26.81 16.12
C ARG A 449 -19.94 -25.31 15.85
N ARG A 450 -19.10 -24.61 16.62
CA ARG A 450 -18.84 -23.17 16.43
C ARG A 450 -17.75 -22.92 15.38
N PHE A 451 -17.06 -23.96 14.92
CA PHE A 451 -16.01 -23.83 13.93
C PHE A 451 -16.61 -23.93 12.52
N SER A 452 -16.13 -23.03 11.66
CA SER A 452 -16.40 -23.07 10.24
C SER A 452 -15.11 -22.95 9.45
N THR A 453 -14.98 -23.66 8.34
CA THR A 453 -13.88 -23.39 7.39
C THR A 453 -14.17 -22.11 6.62
N ALA A 454 -13.12 -21.35 6.30
CA ALA A 454 -13.25 -20.15 5.47
C ALA A 454 -13.86 -20.48 4.09
N ALA A 455 -14.50 -19.48 3.49
CA ALA A 455 -15.05 -19.56 2.14
C ALA A 455 -13.91 -19.58 1.11
N MET A 456 -13.63 -20.74 0.51
CA MET A 456 -12.59 -20.91 -0.50
C MET A 456 -13.21 -21.58 -1.72
N SER A 457 -13.19 -20.91 -2.87
CA SER A 457 -13.94 -21.38 -4.03
C SER A 457 -13.34 -22.64 -4.64
N LEU A 458 -14.22 -23.48 -5.19
CA LEU A 458 -13.84 -24.43 -6.24
C LEU A 458 -13.20 -23.65 -7.41
N GLY A 459 -12.08 -24.15 -7.93
CA GLY A 459 -11.24 -23.44 -8.91
C GLY A 459 -10.09 -22.67 -8.25
N ALA A 460 -10.29 -22.06 -7.06
CA ALA A 460 -9.16 -21.58 -6.26
C ALA A 460 -8.44 -22.77 -5.61
N LEU A 461 -9.21 -23.67 -4.98
CA LEU A 461 -8.77 -24.97 -4.52
C LEU A 461 -9.09 -26.07 -5.56
N SER A 462 -8.42 -27.21 -5.43
CA SER A 462 -8.81 -28.42 -6.16
C SER A 462 -10.13 -28.99 -5.59
N ALA A 463 -10.82 -29.80 -6.39
CA ALA A 463 -12.04 -30.48 -5.96
C ALA A 463 -11.79 -31.37 -4.73
N GLU A 464 -10.66 -32.09 -4.68
CA GLU A 464 -10.30 -32.96 -3.57
C GLU A 464 -10.10 -32.18 -2.27
N ALA A 465 -9.41 -31.03 -2.33
CA ALA A 465 -9.20 -30.18 -1.17
C ALA A 465 -10.53 -29.59 -0.68
N HIS A 466 -11.37 -29.12 -1.60
CA HIS A 466 -12.66 -28.53 -1.28
C HIS A 466 -13.63 -29.56 -0.67
N GLU A 467 -13.71 -30.76 -1.23
CA GLU A 467 -14.55 -31.84 -0.70
C GLU A 467 -14.03 -32.37 0.64
N THR A 468 -12.71 -32.50 0.80
CA THR A 468 -12.10 -32.95 2.07
C THR A 468 -12.52 -32.05 3.23
N LEU A 469 -12.51 -30.73 3.03
CA LEU A 469 -12.96 -29.77 4.04
C LEU A 469 -14.43 -29.94 4.39
N ALA A 470 -15.29 -30.11 3.38
CA ALA A 470 -16.72 -30.31 3.61
C ALA A 470 -17.02 -31.60 4.39
N ILE A 471 -16.42 -32.72 3.97
CA ILE A 471 -16.55 -34.00 4.67
C ILE A 471 -16.08 -33.88 6.12
N ALA A 472 -14.91 -33.27 6.35
CA ALA A 472 -14.36 -33.11 7.69
C ALA A 472 -15.31 -32.31 8.61
N MET A 473 -15.80 -31.16 8.13
CA MET A 473 -16.70 -30.30 8.93
C MET A 473 -18.04 -30.96 9.21
N ASN A 474 -18.61 -31.66 8.22
CA ASN A 474 -19.87 -32.39 8.39
C ASN A 474 -19.74 -33.51 9.42
N ARG A 475 -18.61 -34.23 9.46
CA ARG A 475 -18.35 -35.29 10.45
C ARG A 475 -18.25 -34.77 11.88
N ILE A 476 -17.63 -33.61 12.08
CA ILE A 476 -17.45 -33.02 13.41
C ILE A 476 -18.62 -32.12 13.84
N GLY A 477 -19.64 -31.98 12.99
CA GLY A 477 -20.82 -31.15 13.23
C GLY A 477 -20.58 -29.65 13.10
N GLY A 478 -19.44 -29.22 12.57
CA GLY A 478 -19.20 -27.83 12.20
C GLY A 478 -19.73 -27.52 10.80
N MET A 479 -19.26 -26.43 10.20
CA MET A 479 -19.73 -26.00 8.88
C MET A 479 -18.58 -25.74 7.91
N SER A 480 -18.75 -26.12 6.65
CA SER A 480 -17.89 -25.64 5.56
C SER A 480 -18.65 -24.67 4.66
N ASN A 481 -17.90 -23.88 3.90
CA ASN A 481 -18.43 -22.85 3.01
C ASN A 481 -17.97 -23.11 1.58
N SER A 482 -18.89 -23.05 0.62
CA SER A 482 -18.64 -23.34 -0.81
C SER A 482 -17.73 -22.31 -1.51
N GLY A 483 -17.57 -21.12 -0.92
CA GLY A 483 -16.93 -20.00 -1.61
C GLY A 483 -17.69 -19.56 -2.86
N GLU A 484 -17.03 -18.75 -3.68
CA GLU A 484 -17.64 -18.00 -4.80
C GLU A 484 -17.83 -18.82 -6.07
N GLY A 485 -17.29 -20.05 -6.14
CA GLY A 485 -17.18 -20.84 -7.37
C GLY A 485 -18.37 -21.74 -7.66
N GLY A 486 -19.39 -21.73 -6.81
CA GLY A 486 -20.48 -22.69 -6.86
C GLY A 486 -20.11 -24.04 -6.23
N GLU A 487 -20.99 -25.03 -6.41
CA GLU A 487 -20.77 -26.39 -5.94
C GLU A 487 -21.48 -27.40 -6.85
N ALA A 488 -20.82 -28.53 -7.14
CA ALA A 488 -21.36 -29.57 -8.00
C ALA A 488 -22.63 -30.22 -7.42
N LYS A 489 -23.62 -30.48 -8.28
CA LYS A 489 -24.96 -30.94 -7.87
C LYS A 489 -24.97 -32.30 -7.18
N ASP A 490 -24.09 -33.20 -7.60
CA ASP A 490 -23.94 -34.55 -7.03
C ASP A 490 -23.42 -34.53 -5.59
N ARG A 491 -22.91 -33.39 -5.12
CA ARG A 491 -22.53 -33.20 -3.71
C ARG A 491 -23.73 -32.83 -2.85
N TYR A 492 -24.79 -32.26 -3.40
CA TYR A 492 -25.92 -31.75 -2.62
C TYR A 492 -26.57 -32.86 -1.79
N PHE A 493 -26.94 -32.52 -0.55
CA PHE A 493 -27.54 -33.46 0.41
C PHE A 493 -26.68 -34.70 0.72
N THR A 494 -25.37 -34.67 0.40
CA THR A 494 -24.40 -35.70 0.80
C THR A 494 -23.43 -35.15 1.86
N GLU A 495 -22.61 -36.02 2.45
CA GLU A 495 -21.53 -35.62 3.37
C GLU A 495 -20.49 -34.70 2.70
N ARG A 496 -20.45 -34.64 1.35
CA ARG A 496 -19.56 -33.75 0.59
C ARG A 496 -20.13 -32.34 0.42
N ALA A 497 -21.38 -32.08 0.80
CA ALA A 497 -22.01 -30.78 0.63
C ALA A 497 -21.42 -29.74 1.60
N SER A 498 -21.20 -28.51 1.12
CA SER A 498 -20.93 -27.40 2.05
C SER A 498 -22.22 -26.88 2.68
N LYS A 499 -22.27 -26.71 4.00
CA LYS A 499 -23.48 -26.25 4.68
C LYS A 499 -23.76 -24.77 4.46
N ILE A 500 -22.71 -23.97 4.34
CA ILE A 500 -22.79 -22.56 4.00
C ILE A 500 -22.61 -22.41 2.50
N LYS A 501 -23.57 -21.75 1.85
CA LYS A 501 -23.51 -21.42 0.42
C LYS A 501 -23.31 -19.92 0.23
N GLN A 502 -22.27 -19.56 -0.52
CA GLN A 502 -21.93 -18.17 -0.75
C GLN A 502 -22.64 -17.60 -1.98
N ILE A 503 -23.06 -16.33 -1.89
CA ILE A 503 -23.57 -15.52 -2.99
C ILE A 503 -22.65 -14.30 -3.11
N ALA A 504 -21.80 -14.28 -4.15
CA ALA A 504 -20.85 -13.21 -4.44
C ALA A 504 -21.21 -12.48 -5.74
N SER A 505 -20.51 -11.39 -6.07
CA SER A 505 -20.83 -10.48 -7.19
C SER A 505 -21.04 -11.20 -8.54
N GLY A 506 -20.18 -12.17 -8.88
CA GLY A 506 -20.28 -12.93 -10.13
C GLY A 506 -21.42 -13.97 -10.18
N ARG A 507 -22.06 -14.28 -9.04
CA ARG A 507 -23.15 -15.26 -8.90
C ARG A 507 -22.86 -16.65 -9.52
N PHE A 508 -21.58 -17.08 -9.57
CA PHE A 508 -21.23 -18.38 -10.13
C PHE A 508 -21.87 -19.53 -9.35
N GLY A 509 -22.46 -20.48 -10.06
CA GLY A 509 -23.14 -21.66 -9.50
C GLY A 509 -24.39 -21.36 -8.67
N VAL A 510 -24.84 -20.11 -8.57
CA VAL A 510 -26.03 -19.74 -7.80
C VAL A 510 -27.28 -20.14 -8.58
N THR A 511 -27.89 -21.25 -8.17
CA THR A 511 -29.15 -21.79 -8.72
C THR A 511 -30.17 -21.99 -7.61
N PRO A 512 -31.48 -22.11 -7.90
CA PRO A 512 -32.47 -22.42 -6.86
C PRO A 512 -32.11 -23.68 -6.06
N GLU A 513 -31.67 -24.74 -6.73
CA GLU A 513 -31.27 -26.00 -6.09
C GLU A 513 -30.04 -25.83 -5.18
N TYR A 514 -29.04 -25.06 -5.63
CA TYR A 514 -27.87 -24.69 -4.81
C TYR A 514 -28.29 -23.97 -3.53
N LEU A 515 -29.19 -22.98 -3.63
CA LEU A 515 -29.68 -22.22 -2.47
C LEU A 515 -30.48 -23.12 -1.51
N MET A 516 -31.31 -24.02 -2.05
CA MET A 516 -32.10 -24.96 -1.24
C MET A 516 -31.25 -26.06 -0.59
N SER A 517 -30.03 -26.30 -1.07
CA SER A 517 -29.08 -27.26 -0.48
C SER A 517 -28.31 -26.71 0.73
N ALA A 518 -28.49 -25.43 1.07
CA ALA A 518 -27.78 -24.74 2.14
C ALA A 518 -28.48 -24.85 3.50
N GLU A 519 -27.70 -24.87 4.58
CA GLU A 519 -28.19 -24.55 5.91
C GLU A 519 -28.05 -23.04 6.20
N GLU A 520 -27.06 -22.38 5.61
CA GLU A 520 -26.80 -20.94 5.73
C GLU A 520 -26.45 -20.33 4.36
N LEU A 521 -27.00 -19.14 4.10
CA LEU A 521 -26.67 -18.35 2.91
C LEU A 521 -25.78 -17.17 3.30
N GLN A 522 -24.57 -17.12 2.76
CA GLN A 522 -23.63 -16.02 3.00
C GLN A 522 -23.62 -15.05 1.82
N ILE A 523 -24.09 -13.82 2.05
CA ILE A 523 -23.92 -12.72 1.08
C ILE A 523 -22.50 -12.18 1.26
N LYS A 524 -21.64 -12.44 0.27
CA LYS A 524 -20.26 -11.96 0.31
C LYS A 524 -20.17 -10.55 -0.25
N MET A 525 -19.95 -9.59 0.63
CA MET A 525 -19.69 -8.20 0.25
C MET A 525 -18.22 -7.96 -0.09
N ALA A 526 -17.30 -8.45 0.74
CA ALA A 526 -15.85 -8.26 0.59
C ALA A 526 -15.06 -9.41 1.22
N GLN A 527 -13.73 -9.40 1.04
CA GLN A 527 -12.79 -10.28 1.75
C GLN A 527 -11.54 -9.50 2.18
N GLY A 528 -10.93 -9.86 3.31
CA GLY A 528 -9.82 -9.11 3.89
C GLY A 528 -8.56 -9.01 3.01
N SER A 529 -8.31 -9.96 2.11
CA SER A 529 -7.11 -9.92 1.25
C SER A 529 -7.21 -8.92 0.08
N LYS A 530 -8.42 -8.46 -0.26
CA LYS A 530 -8.68 -7.52 -1.35
C LYS A 530 -10.07 -6.87 -1.18
N PRO A 531 -10.25 -6.05 -0.14
CA PRO A 531 -11.53 -5.42 0.09
C PRO A 531 -11.80 -4.34 -0.99
N GLY A 532 -13.08 -4.13 -1.29
CA GLY A 532 -13.51 -3.23 -2.39
C GLY A 532 -13.31 -3.80 -3.80
N GLU A 533 -12.91 -5.07 -3.94
CA GLU A 533 -12.68 -5.75 -5.21
C GLU A 533 -13.43 -7.09 -5.31
N GLY A 534 -13.53 -7.63 -6.53
CA GLY A 534 -14.12 -8.94 -6.81
C GLY A 534 -13.15 -10.13 -6.70
N GLY A 535 -13.72 -11.34 -6.72
CA GLY A 535 -12.98 -12.60 -6.88
C GLY A 535 -12.13 -12.60 -8.16
N GLN A 536 -11.00 -13.34 -8.13
CA GLN A 536 -10.12 -13.48 -9.29
C GLN A 536 -9.78 -14.97 -9.44
N LEU A 537 -9.96 -15.50 -10.65
CA LEU A 537 -9.58 -16.85 -11.02
C LEU A 537 -8.77 -16.76 -12.32
N PRO A 538 -7.48 -17.14 -12.33
CA PRO A 538 -6.69 -17.15 -13.56
C PRO A 538 -7.35 -18.03 -14.63
N GLY A 539 -7.37 -17.56 -15.88
CA GLY A 539 -8.09 -18.24 -16.97
C GLY A 539 -7.69 -19.71 -17.18
N HIS A 540 -6.42 -20.05 -16.97
CA HIS A 540 -5.94 -21.44 -17.08
C HIS A 540 -6.43 -22.38 -15.96
N LYS A 541 -7.05 -21.84 -14.90
CA LYS A 541 -7.72 -22.62 -13.85
C LYS A 541 -9.23 -22.73 -14.06
N VAL A 542 -9.77 -22.10 -15.10
CA VAL A 542 -11.15 -22.29 -15.53
C VAL A 542 -11.19 -23.58 -16.35
N THR A 543 -11.44 -24.69 -15.68
CA THR A 543 -11.53 -26.02 -16.28
C THR A 543 -12.86 -26.24 -16.99
N ALA A 544 -12.99 -27.38 -17.67
CA ALA A 544 -14.25 -27.79 -18.29
C ALA A 544 -15.27 -28.34 -17.26
N GLU A 545 -14.78 -28.91 -16.16
CA GLU A 545 -15.54 -29.04 -14.90
C GLU A 545 -15.85 -27.65 -14.36
#